data_AF-A0A839E5H2-F1
#
_entry.id   AF-A0A839E5H2-F1
#
_cell.length_a   1.000
_cell.length_b   1.000
_cell.length_c   1.000
_cell.angle_alpha   90.00
_cell.angle_beta   90.00
_cell.angle_gamma   90.00
#
_symmetry.space_group_name_H-M   'P 1'
#
loop_
_entity.id
_entity.type
_entity.pdbx_description
1 polymer ?
#
loop_
_entity_poly.entity_id
_entity_poly.type
_entity_poly.pdbx_seq_one_letter_code
_entity_poly.pdbx_strand_id
1 'polypeptide(L)'
;MSGYDVNTGELVAAAGSVRAAADPLRDTHSKHIADLGLGQADFGRVHGQHFSGYQAGMDKLSRCVTSMADAMDSYAEKLEKSGSGYDWSDQSASETVAQSRG
;
A
#
# COMPACT_ATOMS: atom_id res chain seq x y z
N MET A 1 -10.88 -8.60 32.86
CA MET A 1 -9.73 -7.99 32.17
C MET A 1 -10.26 -7.59 30.80
N SER A 2 -10.52 -6.31 30.56
CA SER A 2 -11.07 -5.84 29.28
C SER A 2 -9.94 -5.86 28.27
N GLY A 3 -9.74 -7.00 27.63
CA GLY A 3 -8.91 -7.07 26.43
C GLY A 3 -9.56 -6.16 25.39
N TYR A 4 -8.77 -5.34 24.71
CA TYR A 4 -9.27 -4.64 23.53
C TYR A 4 -9.69 -5.72 22.54
N ASP A 5 -11.00 -5.90 22.37
CA ASP A 5 -11.60 -6.67 21.27
C ASP A 5 -11.22 -5.94 19.98
N VAL A 6 -10.00 -6.18 19.52
CA VAL A 6 -9.60 -5.78 18.18
C VAL A 6 -10.40 -6.70 17.27
N ASN A 7 -11.41 -6.14 16.60
CA ASN A 7 -12.21 -6.87 15.64
C ASN A 7 -11.30 -7.29 14.47
N THR A 8 -10.72 -8.48 14.57
CA THR A 8 -9.73 -9.02 13.63
C THR A 8 -10.29 -9.07 12.21
N GLY A 9 -11.61 -9.29 12.08
CA GLY A 9 -12.34 -9.20 10.81
C GLY A 9 -12.35 -7.79 10.20
N GLU A 10 -12.48 -6.74 11.00
CA GLU A 10 -12.40 -5.35 10.52
C GLU A 10 -10.98 -4.97 10.09
N LEU A 11 -9.94 -5.48 10.76
CA LEU A 11 -8.54 -5.25 10.35
C LEU A 11 -8.23 -5.90 9.00
N VAL A 12 -8.71 -7.12 8.76
CA VAL A 12 -8.54 -7.82 7.49
C VAL A 12 -9.32 -7.09 6.36
N ALA A 13 -10.54 -6.63 6.65
CA ALA A 13 -11.32 -5.84 5.68
C ALA A 13 -10.64 -4.49 5.36
N ALA A 14 -10.06 -3.83 6.36
CA ALA A 14 -9.29 -2.60 6.19
C ALA A 14 -8.02 -2.86 5.35
N ALA A 15 -7.28 -3.94 5.61
CA ALA A 15 -6.13 -4.34 4.83
C ALA A 15 -6.47 -4.57 3.35
N GLY A 16 -7.58 -5.28 3.09
CA GLY A 16 -8.09 -5.50 1.73
C GLY A 16 -8.46 -4.19 1.03
N SER A 17 -9.11 -3.27 1.73
CA SER A 17 -9.48 -1.96 1.21
C SER A 17 -8.25 -1.09 0.88
N VAL A 18 -7.20 -1.16 1.73
CA VAL A 18 -5.93 -0.45 1.49
C VAL A 18 -5.24 -1.01 0.25
N ARG A 19 -5.17 -2.34 0.06
CA ARG A 19 -4.61 -2.94 -1.16
C ARG A 19 -5.39 -2.55 -2.42
N ALA A 20 -6.72 -2.61 -2.35
CA ALA A 20 -7.56 -2.21 -3.48
C ALA A 20 -7.35 -0.74 -3.89
N ALA A 21 -7.00 0.14 -2.94
CA ALA A 21 -6.63 1.53 -3.23
C ALA A 21 -5.19 1.68 -3.75
N ALA A 22 -4.28 0.74 -3.42
CA ALA A 22 -2.90 0.71 -3.90
C ALA A 22 -2.79 0.22 -5.36
N ASP A 23 -3.62 -0.75 -5.76
CA ASP A 23 -3.64 -1.32 -7.12
C ASP A 23 -3.72 -0.27 -8.24
N PRO A 24 -4.66 0.71 -8.25
CA PRO A 24 -4.72 1.72 -9.31
C PRO A 24 -3.51 2.67 -9.29
N LEU A 25 -2.92 2.96 -8.13
CA LEU A 25 -1.69 3.75 -8.03
C LEU A 25 -0.53 3.03 -8.73
N ARG A 26 -0.36 1.73 -8.43
CA ARG A 26 0.71 0.91 -8.99
C ARG A 26 0.52 0.65 -10.47
N ASP A 27 -0.68 0.25 -10.88
CA ASP A 27 -0.89 -0.33 -12.20
C ASP A 27 -1.32 0.67 -13.26
N THR A 28 -1.99 1.76 -12.86
CA THR A 28 -2.58 2.76 -13.78
C THR A 28 -1.87 4.11 -13.68
N HIS A 29 -1.74 4.68 -12.48
CA HIS A 29 -1.23 6.04 -12.32
C HIS A 29 0.28 6.15 -12.52
N SER A 30 1.08 5.19 -12.04
CA SER A 30 2.53 5.21 -12.24
C SER A 30 2.92 5.13 -13.73
N LYS A 31 2.20 4.31 -14.52
CA LYS A 31 2.37 4.16 -15.97
C LYS A 31 1.87 5.38 -16.72
N HIS A 32 0.67 5.85 -16.40
CA HIS A 32 0.13 7.06 -17.02
C HIS A 32 1.03 8.28 -16.83
N ILE A 33 1.69 8.44 -15.67
CA ILE A 33 2.63 9.56 -15.45
C ILE A 33 3.87 9.46 -16.35
N ALA A 34 4.40 8.25 -16.55
CA ALA A 34 5.50 8.04 -17.50
C ALA A 34 5.02 8.23 -18.96
N ASP A 35 3.76 7.85 -19.23
CA ASP A 35 3.12 7.90 -20.55
C ASP A 35 2.37 9.21 -20.83
N LEU A 36 2.44 10.24 -19.96
CA LEU A 36 1.79 11.55 -20.15
C LEU A 36 2.30 12.32 -21.38
N GLY A 37 3.17 11.71 -22.19
CA GLY A 37 3.01 11.76 -23.63
C GLY A 37 3.60 12.98 -24.31
N LEU A 38 4.32 13.83 -23.56
CA LEU A 38 5.15 14.86 -24.17
C LEU A 38 6.52 14.27 -24.44
N GLY A 39 6.80 14.00 -25.70
CA GLY A 39 8.15 13.78 -26.20
C GLY A 39 8.89 15.10 -26.41
N GLN A 40 10.19 15.01 -26.66
CA GLN A 40 11.02 16.20 -26.91
C GLN A 40 10.51 17.04 -28.08
N ALA A 41 9.86 16.40 -29.07
CA ALA A 41 9.26 17.06 -30.22
C ALA A 41 8.09 17.99 -29.82
N ASP A 42 7.35 17.66 -28.76
CA ASP A 42 6.16 18.41 -28.32
C ASP A 42 6.53 19.71 -27.59
N PHE A 43 7.75 19.81 -27.07
CA PHE A 43 8.28 21.05 -26.49
C PHE A 43 8.66 22.09 -27.56
N GLY A 44 8.75 21.69 -28.83
CA GLY A 44 9.18 22.55 -29.93
C GLY A 44 10.65 22.99 -29.84
N ARG A 45 11.15 23.54 -30.96
CA ARG A 45 12.59 23.84 -31.16
C ARG A 45 13.17 24.83 -30.14
N VAL A 46 12.35 25.71 -29.58
CA VAL A 46 12.76 26.78 -28.67
C VAL A 46 12.78 26.34 -27.20
N HIS A 47 11.92 25.39 -26.80
CA HIS A 47 11.82 24.94 -25.41
C HIS A 47 12.35 23.53 -25.18
N GLY A 48 12.90 22.87 -26.21
CA GLY A 48 13.50 21.53 -26.10
C GLY A 48 14.62 21.43 -25.04
N GLN A 49 15.27 22.53 -24.67
CA GLN A 49 16.24 22.58 -23.57
C GLN A 49 15.61 22.29 -22.18
N HIS A 50 14.30 22.48 -22.03
CA HIS A 50 13.57 22.22 -20.78
C HIS A 50 13.01 20.79 -20.69
N PHE A 51 13.08 20.03 -21.79
CA PHE A 51 12.54 18.68 -21.87
C PHE A 51 13.20 17.73 -20.85
N SER A 52 14.51 17.83 -20.65
CA SER A 52 15.23 16.99 -19.68
C SER A 52 14.74 17.22 -18.24
N GLY A 53 14.43 18.46 -17.88
CA GLY A 53 13.87 18.82 -16.57
C GLY A 53 12.44 18.30 -16.39
N TYR A 54 11.63 18.38 -17.44
CA TYR A 54 10.29 17.79 -17.46
C TYR A 54 10.34 16.26 -17.30
N GLN A 55 11.16 15.58 -18.11
CA GLN A 55 11.33 14.12 -18.06
C GLN A 55 11.78 13.67 -16.68
N ALA A 56 12.79 14.33 -16.10
CA ALA A 56 13.25 14.03 -14.74
C ALA A 56 12.17 14.27 -13.68
N GLY A 57 11.29 15.26 -13.88
CA GLY A 57 10.14 15.53 -13.01
C GLY A 57 9.08 14.43 -13.09
N MET A 58 8.76 13.97 -14.31
CA MET A 58 7.79 12.89 -14.53
C MET A 58 8.31 11.56 -13.95
N ASP A 59 9.59 11.23 -14.14
CA ASP A 59 10.22 10.05 -13.54
C ASP A 59 10.15 10.08 -12.01
N LYS A 60 10.40 11.24 -11.39
CA LYS A 60 10.28 11.40 -9.93
C LYS A 60 8.86 11.21 -9.45
N LEU A 61 7.87 11.76 -10.16
CA LEU A 61 6.46 11.60 -9.82
C LEU A 61 6.01 10.14 -9.95
N SER A 62 6.39 9.46 -11.04
CA SER A 62 6.08 8.04 -11.24
C SER A 62 6.64 7.19 -10.08
N ARG A 63 7.91 7.39 -9.72
CA ARG A 63 8.54 6.70 -8.57
C ARG A 63 7.86 7.02 -7.24
N CYS A 64 7.43 8.26 -7.04
CA CYS A 64 6.72 8.66 -5.82
C CYS A 64 5.38 7.92 -5.69
N VAL A 65 4.65 7.78 -6.79
CA VAL A 65 3.37 7.05 -6.82
C VAL A 65 3.60 5.55 -6.57
N THR A 66 4.64 4.94 -7.14
CA THR A 66 5.01 3.56 -6.85
C THR A 66 5.35 3.37 -5.36
N SER A 67 6.18 4.25 -4.79
CA SER A 67 6.56 4.20 -3.37
C SER A 67 5.36 4.34 -2.43
N MET A 68 4.37 5.15 -2.81
CA MET A 68 3.12 5.28 -2.07
C MET A 68 2.33 3.97 -2.08
N ALA A 69 2.22 3.29 -3.23
CA ALA A 69 1.57 2.00 -3.32
C ALA A 69 2.29 0.92 -2.47
N ASP A 70 3.63 0.88 -2.52
CA ASP A 70 4.43 -0.04 -1.70
C ASP A 70 4.23 0.22 -0.19
N ALA A 71 4.12 1.49 0.22
CA ALA A 71 3.83 1.85 1.60
C ALA A 71 2.42 1.41 2.03
N MET A 72 1.44 1.50 1.14
CA MET A 72 0.07 1.01 1.38
C MET A 72 0.03 -0.52 1.52
N ASP A 73 0.75 -1.25 0.67
CA ASP A 73 0.88 -2.71 0.78
C ASP A 73 1.55 -3.12 2.11
N SER A 74 2.64 -2.44 2.49
CA SER A 74 3.31 -2.67 3.77
C SER A 74 2.41 -2.38 4.97
N TYR A 75 1.54 -1.37 4.87
CA TYR A 75 0.56 -1.07 5.91
C TYR A 75 -0.52 -2.15 5.99
N ALA A 76 -1.04 -2.61 4.85
CA ALA A 76 -2.01 -3.70 4.79
C ALA A 76 -1.44 -5.00 5.38
N GLU A 77 -0.20 -5.36 5.07
CA GLU A 77 0.47 -6.51 5.69
C GLU A 77 0.58 -6.40 7.22
N LYS A 78 0.84 -5.19 7.74
CA LYS A 78 0.90 -4.97 9.19
C LYS A 78 -0.47 -5.13 9.84
N LEU A 79 -1.54 -4.73 9.17
CA LEU A 79 -2.91 -4.93 9.63
C LEU A 79 -3.27 -6.43 9.67
N GLU A 80 -2.91 -7.19 8.64
CA GLU A 80 -3.12 -8.65 8.60
C GLU A 80 -2.31 -9.38 9.68
N LYS A 81 -1.04 -9.00 9.88
CA LYS A 81 -0.19 -9.53 10.96
C LYS A 81 -0.74 -9.21 12.35
N SER A 82 -1.33 -8.03 12.51
CA SER A 82 -1.97 -7.64 13.76
C SER A 82 -3.22 -8.50 14.01
N GLY A 83 -4.08 -8.69 13.00
CA GLY A 83 -5.27 -9.53 13.12
C GLY A 83 -4.96 -11.00 13.45
N SER A 84 -4.00 -11.59 12.73
CA SER A 84 -3.57 -12.99 12.95
C SER A 84 -2.86 -13.21 14.29
N GLY A 85 -2.11 -12.23 14.78
CA GLY A 85 -1.49 -12.28 16.12
C GLY A 85 -2.52 -12.35 17.25
N TYR A 86 -3.66 -11.67 17.09
CA TYR A 86 -4.77 -11.75 18.05
C TYR A 86 -5.44 -13.12 18.02
N ASP A 87 -5.80 -13.65 16.85
CA ASP A 87 -6.40 -14.99 16.72
C ASP A 87 -5.52 -16.09 17.35
N TRP A 88 -4.20 -16.04 17.12
CA TRP A 88 -3.27 -17.00 17.73
C TRP A 88 -3.20 -16.86 19.24
N SER A 89 -3.19 -15.64 19.77
CA SER A 89 -3.14 -15.39 21.21
C SER A 89 -4.41 -15.89 21.92
N ASP A 90 -5.57 -15.75 21.27
CA ASP A 90 -6.85 -16.15 21.84
C ASP A 90 -7.04 -17.67 21.80
N GLN A 91 -6.63 -18.33 20.72
CA GLN A 91 -6.57 -19.80 20.65
C GLN A 91 -5.65 -20.38 21.72
N SER A 92 -4.42 -19.85 21.84
CA SER A 92 -3.43 -20.31 22.82
C SER A 92 -3.92 -20.14 24.27
N ALA A 93 -4.59 -19.02 24.56
CA ALA A 93 -5.20 -18.76 25.86
C ALA A 93 -6.36 -19.73 26.13
N SER A 94 -7.20 -20.03 25.13
CA SER A 94 -8.30 -20.98 25.26
C SER A 94 -7.82 -22.41 25.55
N GLU A 95 -6.76 -22.87 24.89
CA GLU A 95 -6.17 -24.19 25.08
C GLU A 95 -5.52 -24.33 26.46
N THR A 96 -4.81 -23.30 26.92
CA THR A 96 -4.18 -23.27 28.24
C THR A 96 -5.23 -23.27 29.36
N VAL A 97 -6.31 -22.49 29.19
CA VAL A 97 -7.43 -22.47 30.16
C VAL A 97 -8.15 -23.82 30.17
N ALA A 98 -8.35 -24.46 29.01
CA ALA A 98 -8.98 -25.78 28.91
C ALA A 98 -8.13 -26.86 29.60
N GLN A 99 -6.81 -26.85 29.44
CA GLN A 99 -5.90 -27.77 30.12
C GLN A 99 -5.81 -27.54 31.63
N SER A 100 -5.93 -26.30 32.10
CA SER A 100 -5.88 -25.98 33.54
C SER A 100 -7.15 -26.33 34.33
N ARG A 101 -8.24 -26.72 33.64
CA ARG A 101 -9.55 -27.04 34.22
C ARG A 101 -9.89 -28.54 34.21
N GLY A 102 -9.02 -29.39 33.69
CA GLY A 102 -9.08 -30.85 33.79
C GLY A 102 -8.14 -31.36 34.88
#